data_AF-A0A822DBH4-F1
#
_entry.id   AF-A0A822DBH4-F1
#
_cell.length_a   1.000
_cell.length_b   1.000
_cell.length_c   1.000
_cell.angle_alpha   90.00
_cell.angle_beta   90.00
_cell.angle_gamma   90.00
#
_symmetry.space_group_name_H-M   'P 1'
#
loop_
_entity.id
_entity.type
_entity.pdbx_description
1 polymer ?
#
loop_
_entity_poly.entity_id
_entity_poly.type
_entity_poly.pdbx_seq_one_letter_code
_entity_poly.pdbx_strand_id
1 'polypeptide(L)'
;NTSKIKRKDGTKINSTNELMHEWKAYFEELLNAKTNINPNNQAIPPAPEDLPINQGPITINEVEQAINQLKDGKSPGIDHSITPE
;
A
#
# COMPACT_ATOMS: atom_id res chain seq x y z
N ASN A 1 18.68 -0.24 -12.11
CA ASN A 1 18.48 -1.01 -13.36
C ASN A 1 17.09 -0.67 -13.92
N THR A 2 16.95 0.45 -14.63
CA THR A 2 15.66 0.97 -15.16
C THR A 2 15.26 0.34 -16.51
N SER A 3 16.11 -0.55 -17.03
CA SER A 3 16.03 -1.11 -18.39
C SER A 3 14.78 -1.96 -18.68
N LYS A 4 14.04 -2.39 -17.65
CA LYS A 4 12.79 -3.17 -17.77
C LYS A 4 11.52 -2.34 -17.60
N ILE A 5 11.61 -1.05 -17.27
CA ILE A 5 10.44 -0.20 -17.00
C ILE A 5 10.05 0.54 -18.27
N LYS A 6 8.75 0.49 -18.60
CA LYS A 6 8.14 1.15 -19.74
C LYS A 6 7.02 2.07 -19.28
N ARG A 7 6.76 3.13 -20.04
CA ARG A 7 5.60 3.99 -19.87
C ARG A 7 4.32 3.26 -20.25
N LYS A 8 3.17 3.88 -19.97
CA LYS A 8 1.83 3.37 -20.34
C LYS A 8 1.64 3.15 -21.84
N ASP A 9 2.36 3.90 -22.68
CA ASP A 9 2.37 3.78 -24.13
C ASP A 9 3.37 2.72 -24.65
N GLY A 10 4.06 2.01 -23.75
CA GLY A 10 5.07 1.00 -24.09
C GLY A 10 6.45 1.56 -24.41
N THR A 11 6.65 2.88 -24.37
CA THR A 11 7.96 3.49 -24.61
C THR A 11 8.92 3.24 -23.45
N LYS A 12 10.21 3.11 -23.77
CA LYS A 12 11.25 2.88 -22.76
C LYS A 12 11.59 4.16 -22.02
N ILE A 13 11.80 4.05 -20.72
CA ILE A 13 12.27 5.16 -19.88
C ILE A 13 13.79 5.11 -19.81
N ASN A 14 14.44 6.21 -20.18
CA ASN A 14 15.89 6.25 -20.36
C ASN A 14 16.65 6.85 -19.17
N SER A 15 15.96 7.57 -18.27
CA SER A 15 16.58 8.22 -17.11
C SER A 15 15.75 8.05 -15.83
N THR A 16 16.40 8.11 -14.68
CA THR A 16 15.73 8.06 -13.36
C THR A 16 14.81 9.27 -13.18
N ASN A 17 15.17 10.44 -13.70
CA ASN A 17 14.35 11.65 -13.60
C ASN A 17 13.04 11.52 -14.39
N GLU A 18 13.09 10.97 -15.60
CA GLU A 18 11.87 10.66 -16.37
C GLU A 18 11.00 9.63 -15.65
N LEU A 19 11.61 8.62 -15.04
CA LEU A 19 10.88 7.63 -14.23
C LEU A 19 10.14 8.30 -13.07
N MET A 20 10.83 9.15 -12.30
CA MET A 20 10.21 9.84 -11.16
C MET A 20 9.07 10.76 -11.60
N HIS A 21 9.20 11.44 -12.74
CA HIS A 21 8.14 12.28 -13.29
C HIS A 21 6.91 11.44 -13.69
N GLU A 22 7.10 10.31 -14.38
CA GLU A 22 6.01 9.39 -14.75
C GLU A 22 5.31 8.81 -13.53
N TRP A 23 6.08 8.40 -12.51
CA TRP A 23 5.51 7.88 -11.27
C TRP A 23 4.69 8.95 -10.55
N LYS A 24 5.22 10.18 -10.46
CA LYS A 24 4.50 11.30 -9.86
C LYS A 24 3.16 11.55 -10.56
N ALA A 25 3.16 11.65 -11.89
CA ALA A 25 1.94 11.88 -12.66
C ALA A 25 0.91 10.75 -12.48
N TYR A 26 1.36 9.49 -12.52
CA TYR A 26 0.49 8.33 -12.32
C TYR A 26 -0.18 8.33 -10.93
N PHE A 27 0.60 8.57 -9.86
CA PHE A 27 0.06 8.60 -8.51
C PHE A 27 -0.78 9.84 -8.23
N GLU A 28 -0.46 10.99 -8.83
CA GLU A 28 -1.34 12.16 -8.76
C GLU A 28 -2.68 11.89 -9.42
N GLU A 29 -2.72 11.25 -10.59
CA GLU A 29 -3.98 10.86 -11.23
C GLU A 29 -4.74 9.83 -10.38
N LEU A 30 -4.07 8.79 -9.87
CA LEU A 30 -4.70 7.73 -9.09
C LEU A 30 -5.25 8.22 -7.74
N LEU A 31 -4.50 9.07 -7.03
CA LEU A 31 -4.83 9.50 -5.67
C LEU A 31 -5.65 10.79 -5.64
N ASN A 32 -5.46 11.69 -6.63
CA ASN A 32 -6.19 12.95 -6.71
C ASN A 32 -7.35 12.92 -7.71
N ALA A 33 -7.56 11.80 -8.44
CA ALA A 33 -8.82 11.58 -9.12
C ALA A 33 -9.92 11.75 -8.06
N LYS A 34 -10.75 12.79 -8.25
CA LYS A 34 -11.84 13.11 -7.34
C LYS A 34 -12.65 11.85 -7.14
N THR A 35 -12.48 11.24 -5.98
CA THR A 35 -13.32 10.14 -5.55
C THR A 35 -14.74 10.71 -5.62
N ASN A 36 -15.62 10.09 -6.41
CA ASN A 36 -17.04 10.41 -6.34
C ASN A 36 -17.54 9.86 -5.01
N ILE A 37 -17.19 10.56 -3.94
CA ILE A 37 -17.59 10.24 -2.59
C ILE A 37 -19.04 10.67 -2.50
N ASN A 38 -19.94 9.76 -2.83
CA ASN A 38 -21.33 9.93 -2.43
C ASN A 38 -21.32 9.97 -0.88
N PRO A 39 -21.85 11.03 -0.23
CA PRO A 39 -21.79 11.15 1.24
C PRO A 39 -22.38 9.94 1.97
N ASN A 40 -23.32 9.21 1.33
CA ASN A 40 -23.92 8.00 1.89
C ASN A 40 -23.01 6.75 1.84
N ASN A 41 -21.91 6.77 1.08
CA ASN A 41 -21.00 5.63 1.00
C ASN A 41 -19.89 5.68 2.08
N GLN A 42 -19.89 6.68 2.97
CA GLN A 42 -18.86 6.87 4.01
C GLN A 42 -19.27 6.50 5.43
N ALA A 43 -20.54 6.17 5.69
CA ALA A 43 -20.97 5.84 7.04
C ALA A 43 -20.63 4.37 7.38
N ILE A 44 -19.35 4.10 7.60
CA ILE A 44 -18.96 2.92 8.38
C ILE A 44 -19.42 3.22 9.82
N PRO A 45 -20.31 2.41 10.42
CA PRO A 45 -20.69 2.63 11.80
C PRO A 45 -19.42 2.60 12.66
N PRO A 46 -19.25 3.54 13.61
CA PRO A 46 -18.09 3.55 14.47
C PRO A 46 -17.97 2.21 15.19
N ALA A 47 -16.74 1.78 15.43
CA ALA A 47 -16.52 0.60 16.26
C ALA A 47 -17.20 0.81 17.62
N PRO A 48 -17.81 -0.23 18.21
CA PRO A 48 -18.48 -0.11 19.50
C PRO A 48 -17.51 0.24 20.64
N GLU A 49 -16.22 -0.02 20.47
CA GLU A 49 -15.17 0.34 21.42
C GLU A 49 -13.88 0.72 20.66
N ASP A 50 -13.16 1.69 21.21
CA ASP A 50 -11.85 2.07 20.69
C ASP A 50 -10.81 1.01 21.07
N LEU A 51 -10.00 0.60 20.09
CA LEU A 51 -8.88 -0.28 20.37
C LEU A 51 -7.81 0.50 21.16
N PRO A 52 -7.15 -0.11 22.16
CA PRO A 52 -6.05 0.50 22.91
C PRO A 52 -4.76 0.51 22.07
N ILE A 53 -4.81 1.19 20.91
CA ILE A 53 -3.71 1.31 19.95
C ILE A 53 -3.23 2.75 19.88
N ASN A 54 -1.94 2.92 19.63
CA ASN A 54 -1.36 4.26 19.45
C ASN A 54 -1.84 4.85 18.11
N GLN A 55 -2.66 5.91 18.16
CA GLN A 55 -3.10 6.67 16.99
C GLN A 55 -2.20 7.89 16.69
N GLY A 56 -1.11 8.06 17.44
CA GLY A 56 -0.16 9.15 17.27
C GLY A 56 0.70 9.02 16.01
N PRO A 57 1.61 9.99 15.77
CA PRO A 57 2.56 9.93 14.67
C PRO A 57 3.45 8.69 14.77
N ILE A 58 3.67 8.02 13.64
CA ILE A 58 4.56 6.86 13.56
C ILE A 58 5.99 7.30 13.84
N THR A 59 6.63 6.62 14.79
CA THR A 59 8.03 6.84 15.16
C THR A 59 8.95 5.87 14.40
N ILE A 60 10.21 6.26 14.22
CA ILE A 60 11.23 5.41 13.58
C ILE A 60 11.40 4.09 14.36
N ASN A 61 11.37 4.16 15.69
CA ASN A 61 11.49 2.98 16.55
C ASN A 61 10.33 1.98 16.34
N GLU A 62 9.09 2.46 16.21
CA GLU A 62 7.95 1.59 15.91
C GLU A 62 8.12 0.89 14.55
N VAL A 63 8.66 1.58 13.54
CA VAL A 63 8.94 1.00 12.22
C VAL A 63 10.03 -0.08 12.32
N GLU A 64 11.11 0.18 13.03
CA GLU A 64 12.18 -0.80 13.24
C GLU A 64 11.68 -2.05 13.99
N GLN A 65 10.87 -1.85 15.03
CA GLN A 65 10.24 -2.95 15.77
C GLN A 65 9.29 -3.76 14.89
N ALA A 66 8.47 -3.11 14.06
CA ALA A 66 7.56 -3.79 13.14
C ALA A 66 8.33 -4.63 12.10
N ILE A 67 9.44 -4.10 11.57
CA ILE A 67 10.31 -4.82 10.63
C ILE A 67 10.92 -6.06 11.30
N ASN A 68 11.41 -5.94 12.53
CA ASN A 68 11.96 -7.06 13.27
C ASN A 68 10.89 -8.14 13.52
N GLN A 69 9.70 -7.73 14.00
CA GLN A 69 8.58 -8.64 14.22
C GLN A 69 8.10 -9.34 12.94
N LEU A 70 8.22 -8.71 11.78
CA LEU A 70 7.87 -9.31 10.50
C LEU A 70 8.93 -10.32 10.04
N LYS A 71 10.19 -10.11 10.44
CA LYS A 71 11.35 -10.96 10.12
C LYS A 71 11.55 -12.12 11.09
N ASP A 72 10.82 -12.18 12.21
CA ASP A 72 10.90 -13.23 13.23
C ASP A 72 10.37 -14.61 12.80
N GLY A 73 10.45 -14.96 11.52
CA GLY A 73 10.06 -16.29 11.03
C GLY A 73 8.59 -16.63 11.27
N LYS A 74 7.71 -15.62 11.39
CA LYS A 74 6.26 -15.83 11.44
C LYS A 74 5.87 -16.66 10.22
N SER A 75 5.50 -17.91 10.45
CA SER A 75 5.10 -18.81 9.38
C SER A 75 3.85 -18.25 8.70
N PRO A 76 3.70 -18.37 7.37
CA PRO A 76 2.39 -18.24 6.75
C PRO A 76 1.50 -19.22 7.50
N GLY A 77 0.34 -18.77 7.99
CA GLY A 77 -0.57 -19.65 8.72
C GLY A 77 -0.84 -20.96 7.97
N ILE A 78 -1.26 -22.01 8.69
CA ILE A 78 -1.61 -23.30 8.09
C ILE A 78 -2.56 -23.04 6.92
N ASP A 79 -2.07 -23.25 5.70
CA ASP A 79 -2.89 -23.25 4.50
C ASP A 79 -3.75 -24.50 4.61
N HIS A 80 -5.03 -24.31 4.93
CA HIS A 80 -5.98 -25.41 4.94
C HIS A 80 -6.20 -25.78 3.47
N SER A 81 -5.37 -26.69 2.96
CA SER A 81 -5.58 -27.29 1.65
C SER A 81 -6.87 -28.09 1.72
N ILE A 82 -7.96 -27.45 1.31
CA ILE A 82 -9.23 -28.11 1.04
C ILE A 82 -8.94 -29.05 -0.13
N THR A 83 -8.79 -30.34 0.17
CA THR A 83 -8.73 -31.39 -0.84
C THR A 83 -10.14 -31.59 -1.36
N PRO A 84 -10.40 -31.46 -2.68
CA PRO A 84 -11.65 -31.92 -3.24
C PRO A 84 -11.55 -33.44 -3.38
N GLU A 85 -12.44 -34.17 -2.68
CA GLU A 85 -12.80 -35.54 -3.06
C GLU A 85 -13.55 -35.55 -4.42
#